data_AF-A0A3D5E4N3-F1
#
_entry.id   AF-A0A3D5E4N3-F1
#
_cell.length_a   1.000
_cell.length_b   1.000
_cell.length_c   1.000
_cell.angle_alpha   90.00
_cell.angle_beta   90.00
_cell.angle_gamma   90.00
#
_symmetry.space_group_name_H-M   'P 1'
#
loop_
_entity.id
_entity.type
_entity.pdbx_description
1 polymer ?
#
loop_
_entity_poly.entity_id
_entity_poly.type
_entity_poly.pdbx_seq_one_letter_code
_entity_poly.pdbx_strand_id
1 'polypeptide(L)'
;ANSGTPSSTFNSINKFTKNYKNNKRVYDTAMQNIAEIVREGKNAFNSGDYKLLGQLMNQNHEILDALGVTTQLTNILVKTSLESGALGAKISGAGYGGNIVAITEKEHYQEVSSALANISSHTIITQIS
;
A
#
# COMPACT_ATOMS: atom_id res chain seq x y z
N ALA A 1 -0.21 5.25 -8.24
CA ALA A 1 1.02 5.92 -8.72
C ALA A 1 2.19 4.94 -8.66
N ASN A 2 3.21 5.11 -9.51
CA ASN A 2 4.38 4.23 -9.59
C ASN A 2 5.65 4.94 -9.09
N SER A 3 6.54 4.21 -8.40
CA SER A 3 7.81 4.76 -7.89
C SER A 3 8.90 4.90 -8.95
N GLY A 4 8.68 4.48 -10.19
CA GLY A 4 9.68 4.41 -11.26
C GLY A 4 10.82 3.41 -11.01
N THR A 5 10.85 2.76 -9.83
CA THR A 5 11.89 1.80 -9.44
C THR A 5 11.45 0.41 -9.85
N PRO A 6 12.13 -0.26 -10.81
CA PRO A 6 11.79 -1.62 -11.19
C PRO A 6 12.04 -2.57 -10.01
N SER A 7 11.02 -3.35 -9.66
CA SER A 7 11.18 -4.47 -8.72
C SER A 7 11.00 -5.77 -9.49
N SER A 8 12.04 -6.60 -9.58
CA SER A 8 11.89 -7.98 -10.04
C SER A 8 11.18 -8.79 -8.96
N THR A 9 9.99 -9.29 -9.27
CA THR A 9 9.20 -10.14 -8.35
C THR A 9 10.04 -11.30 -7.80
N PHE A 10 10.88 -11.90 -8.64
CA PHE A 10 11.79 -12.97 -8.21
C PHE A 10 12.78 -12.49 -7.14
N ASN A 11 13.41 -11.32 -7.34
CA ASN A 11 14.33 -10.74 -6.37
C ASN A 11 13.62 -10.32 -5.07
N SER A 12 12.41 -9.75 -5.19
CA SER A 12 11.56 -9.39 -4.05
C SER A 12 11.25 -10.61 -3.19
N ILE A 13 10.83 -11.72 -3.81
CA ILE A 13 10.54 -12.99 -3.10
C ILE A 13 11.81 -13.54 -2.43
N ASN A 14 12.95 -13.53 -3.12
CA ASN A 14 14.21 -14.00 -2.54
C ASN A 14 14.64 -13.18 -1.32
N LYS A 15 14.55 -11.85 -1.41
CA LYS A 15 14.89 -10.94 -0.31
C LYS A 15 13.92 -11.12 0.87
N PHE A 16 12.62 -11.21 0.58
CA PHE A 16 11.60 -11.49 1.59
C PHE A 16 11.86 -12.82 2.29
N THR A 17 12.08 -13.90 1.53
CA THR A 17 12.32 -15.24 2.07
C THR A 17 13.58 -15.30 2.93
N LYS A 18 14.64 -14.60 2.54
CA LYS A 18 15.86 -14.49 3.35
C LYS A 18 15.57 -13.79 4.68
N ASN A 19 14.89 -12.65 4.66
CA ASN A 19 14.56 -11.90 5.87
C ASN A 19 13.58 -12.65 6.77
N TYR A 20 12.60 -13.33 6.17
CA TYR A 20 11.65 -14.22 6.84
C TYR A 20 12.38 -15.30 7.64
N LYS A 21 13.32 -16.02 7.03
CA LYS A 21 14.09 -17.07 7.71
C LYS A 21 14.87 -16.53 8.91
N ASN A 22 15.43 -15.34 8.79
CA ASN A 22 16.23 -14.71 9.85
C ASN A 22 15.37 -14.13 11.00
N ASN A 23 14.10 -13.81 10.74
CA ASN A 23 13.22 -13.10 11.68
C ASN A 23 11.85 -13.78 11.79
N LYS A 24 11.81 -15.11 11.74
CA LYS A 24 10.59 -15.90 11.52
C LYS A 24 9.43 -15.49 12.43
N ARG A 25 9.68 -15.34 13.73
CA ARG A 25 8.65 -14.96 14.71
C ARG A 25 8.01 -13.60 14.39
N VAL A 26 8.81 -12.61 14.02
CA VAL A 26 8.31 -11.27 13.67
C VAL A 26 7.44 -11.33 12.43
N TYR A 27 7.91 -12.04 11.40
CA TYR A 27 7.15 -12.19 10.16
C TYR A 27 5.87 -13.00 10.37
N ASP A 28 5.90 -14.10 11.13
CA ASP A 28 4.71 -14.89 11.42
C ASP A 28 3.62 -14.04 12.10
N THR A 29 3.98 -13.24 13.11
CA THR A 29 3.06 -12.30 13.76
C THR A 29 2.53 -11.26 12.78
N ALA A 30 3.40 -10.68 11.95
CA ALA A 30 2.99 -9.70 10.95
C ALA A 30 1.99 -10.29 9.93
N MET A 31 2.22 -11.53 9.48
CA MET A 31 1.31 -12.23 8.57
C MET A 31 -0.03 -12.54 9.21
N GLN A 32 -0.06 -12.88 10.51
CA GLN A 32 -1.31 -13.05 11.27
C GLN A 32 -2.10 -11.74 11.36
N ASN A 33 -1.42 -10.63 11.68
CA ASN A 33 -2.07 -9.31 11.73
C ASN A 33 -2.60 -8.88 10.36
N ILE A 34 -1.83 -9.10 9.28
CA ILE A 34 -2.28 -8.85 7.91
C ILE A 34 -3.49 -9.71 7.57
N ALA A 35 -3.55 -10.97 8.02
CA ALA A 35 -4.69 -11.85 7.77
C ALA A 35 -5.99 -11.31 8.42
N GLU A 36 -5.91 -10.79 9.65
CA GLU A 36 -7.06 -10.14 10.28
C GLU A 36 -7.48 -8.86 9.56
N ILE A 37 -6.52 -8.01 9.17
CA ILE A 37 -6.78 -6.80 8.37
C ILE A 37 -7.49 -7.15 7.05
N VAL A 38 -7.08 -8.23 6.39
CA VAL A 38 -7.74 -8.69 5.15
C VAL A 38 -9.17 -9.16 5.41
N ARG A 39 -9.40 -9.90 6.51
CA ARG A 39 -10.73 -10.38 6.88
C ARG A 39 -11.67 -9.22 7.19
N GLU A 40 -11.20 -8.23 7.94
CA GLU A 40 -11.96 -7.02 8.24
C GLU A 40 -12.16 -6.14 7.00
N GLY A 41 -11.12 -5.99 6.18
CA GLY A 41 -11.16 -5.20 4.94
C GLY A 41 -12.15 -5.76 3.93
N LYS A 42 -12.30 -7.10 3.86
CA LYS A 42 -13.34 -7.74 3.08
C LYS A 42 -14.74 -7.34 3.56
N ASN A 43 -14.96 -7.32 4.87
CA ASN A 43 -16.26 -6.93 5.43
C ASN A 43 -16.54 -5.45 5.15
N ALA A 44 -15.56 -4.58 5.39
CA ALA A 44 -15.66 -3.14 5.13
C ALA A 44 -15.96 -2.85 3.65
N PHE A 45 -15.28 -3.53 2.73
CA PHE A 45 -15.54 -3.42 1.29
C PHE A 45 -16.97 -3.84 0.94
N ASN A 46 -17.43 -4.99 1.43
CA ASN A 46 -18.77 -5.50 1.14
C ASN A 46 -19.89 -4.64 1.73
N SER A 47 -19.66 -3.97 2.85
CA SER A 47 -20.62 -3.07 3.48
C SER A 47 -20.56 -1.63 2.95
N GLY A 48 -19.63 -1.32 2.04
CA GLY A 48 -19.41 0.04 1.53
C GLY A 48 -18.74 0.98 2.54
N ASP A 49 -18.14 0.45 3.62
CA ASP A 49 -17.38 1.25 4.59
C ASP A 49 -15.96 1.50 4.07
N TYR A 50 -15.87 2.35 3.06
CA TYR A 50 -14.59 2.69 2.42
C TYR A 50 -13.66 3.49 3.32
N LYS A 51 -14.19 4.15 4.35
CA LYS A 51 -13.39 4.84 5.36
C LYS A 51 -12.64 3.83 6.21
N LEU A 52 -13.31 2.81 6.73
CA LEU A 52 -12.67 1.71 7.44
C LEU A 52 -11.70 0.96 6.53
N LEU A 53 -12.08 0.68 5.28
CA LEU A 53 -11.18 0.05 4.31
C LEU A 53 -9.88 0.86 4.13
N GLY A 54 -9.98 2.18 4.01
CA GLY A 54 -8.82 3.07 3.91
C GLY A 54 -7.91 3.01 5.14
N GLN A 55 -8.49 3.00 6.34
CA GLN A 55 -7.76 2.83 7.60
C GLN A 55 -7.00 1.49 7.64
N LEU A 56 -7.67 0.40 7.23
CA LEU A 56 -7.08 -0.94 7.14
C LEU A 56 -5.96 -1.01 6.09
N MET A 57 -6.08 -0.29 4.98
CA MET A 57 -5.01 -0.16 3.99
C MET A 57 -3.76 0.49 4.60
N ASN A 58 -3.94 1.56 5.39
CA ASN A 58 -2.83 2.27 6.05
C ASN A 58 -2.12 1.36 7.06
N GLN A 59 -2.89 0.67 7.92
CA GLN A 59 -2.34 -0.29 8.88
C GLN A 59 -1.55 -1.41 8.19
N ASN A 60 -2.07 -1.93 7.06
CA ASN A 60 -1.34 -2.91 6.28
C ASN A 60 -0.02 -2.34 5.74
N HIS A 61 -0.03 -1.09 5.26
CA HIS A 61 1.19 -0.44 4.80
C HIS A 61 2.24 -0.29 5.90
N GLU A 62 1.84 0.10 7.11
CA GLU A 62 2.74 0.21 8.27
C GLU A 62 3.39 -1.14 8.62
N ILE A 63 2.63 -2.23 8.59
CA ILE A 63 3.18 -3.58 8.79
C ILE A 63 4.17 -3.93 7.67
N LEU A 64 3.83 -3.65 6.42
CA LEU A 64 4.71 -3.90 5.27
C LEU A 64 5.99 -3.06 5.33
N ASP A 65 5.91 -1.83 5.82
CA ASP A 65 7.07 -0.96 6.06
C ASP A 65 7.98 -1.53 7.15
N ALA A 66 7.39 -1.98 8.27
CA ALA A 66 8.12 -2.64 9.35
C ALA A 66 8.79 -3.96 8.91
N LEU A 67 8.21 -4.67 7.94
CA LEU A 67 8.82 -5.85 7.31
C LEU A 67 9.92 -5.51 6.29
N GLY A 68 10.15 -4.22 6.04
CA GLY A 68 11.18 -3.72 5.12
C GLY A 68 10.92 -4.06 3.66
N VAL A 69 9.65 -4.20 3.26
CA VAL A 69 9.26 -4.48 1.85
C VAL A 69 8.86 -3.21 1.09
N THR A 70 8.90 -2.05 1.72
CA THR A 70 8.65 -0.75 1.11
C THR A 70 9.96 -0.12 0.63
N THR A 71 9.87 1.04 -0.02
CA THR A 71 11.00 1.93 -0.31
C THR A 71 10.69 3.35 0.15
N GLN A 72 11.72 4.18 0.29
CA GLN A 72 11.55 5.60 0.61
C GLN A 72 10.55 6.27 -0.34
N LEU A 73 10.63 6.00 -1.64
CA LEU A 73 9.75 6.62 -2.62
C LEU A 73 8.32 6.08 -2.55
N THR A 74 8.09 4.79 -2.30
CA THR A 74 6.72 4.31 -2.07
C THR A 74 6.10 4.90 -0.81
N ASN A 75 6.90 5.10 0.25
CA ASN A 75 6.42 5.72 1.49
C ASN A 75 6.08 7.19 1.29
N ILE A 76 6.89 7.92 0.49
CA ILE A 76 6.58 9.29 0.08
C ILE A 76 5.24 9.32 -0.69
N LEU A 77 5.04 8.44 -1.68
CA LEU A 77 3.79 8.41 -2.44
C LEU A 77 2.57 8.08 -1.57
N VAL A 78 2.69 7.13 -0.62
CA VAL A 78 1.62 6.84 0.34
C VAL A 78 1.32 8.07 1.19
N LYS A 79 2.35 8.68 1.80
CA LYS A 79 2.20 9.88 2.63
C LYS A 79 1.55 11.02 1.86
N THR A 80 2.01 11.32 0.66
CA THR A 80 1.44 12.36 -0.20
C THR A 80 -0.02 12.07 -0.54
N SER A 81 -0.38 10.81 -0.77
CA SER A 81 -1.79 10.44 -1.01
C SER A 81 -2.67 10.81 0.19
N LEU A 82 -2.22 10.46 1.40
CA LEU A 82 -2.95 10.70 2.65
C LEU A 82 -3.06 12.20 2.96
N GLU A 83 -1.95 12.95 2.83
CA GLU A 83 -1.94 14.40 3.05
C GLU A 83 -2.81 15.17 2.04
N SER A 84 -3.11 14.56 0.89
CA SER A 84 -3.97 15.14 -0.15
C SER A 84 -5.43 14.68 -0.08
N GLY A 85 -5.84 13.97 0.99
CA GLY A 85 -7.24 13.60 1.21
C GLY A 85 -7.63 12.18 0.81
N ALA A 86 -6.67 11.28 0.56
CA ALA A 86 -7.01 9.86 0.40
C ALA A 86 -7.52 9.26 1.72
N LEU A 87 -8.56 8.42 1.64
CA LEU A 87 -9.07 7.64 2.79
C LEU A 87 -8.04 6.62 3.27
N GLY A 88 -7.24 6.09 2.34
CA GLY A 88 -6.12 5.21 2.65
C GLY A 88 -5.22 4.95 1.45
N ALA A 89 -3.98 4.55 1.71
CA ALA A 89 -3.00 4.21 0.68
C ALA A 89 -2.00 3.15 1.16
N LYS A 90 -1.56 2.29 0.23
CA LYS A 90 -0.55 1.25 0.50
C LYS A 90 0.22 0.85 -0.75
N ILE A 91 1.36 0.19 -0.58
CA ILE A 91 2.02 -0.51 -1.69
C ILE A 91 1.12 -1.59 -2.30
N SER A 92 1.29 -1.85 -3.60
CA SER A 92 0.60 -2.89 -4.35
C SER A 92 1.60 -3.74 -5.13
N GLY A 93 1.45 -5.06 -5.06
CA GLY A 93 2.39 -6.04 -5.62
C GLY A 93 3.41 -6.54 -4.59
N ALA A 94 4.56 -7.02 -5.08
CA ALA A 94 5.58 -7.71 -4.26
C ALA A 94 6.42 -6.79 -3.35
N GLY A 95 6.26 -5.46 -3.47
CA GLY A 95 7.09 -4.48 -2.77
C GLY A 95 8.48 -4.28 -3.38
N TYR A 96 9.32 -3.54 -2.68
CA TYR A 96 10.66 -3.09 -3.06
C TYR A 96 10.69 -2.14 -4.26
N GLY A 97 9.59 -1.42 -4.48
CA GLY A 97 9.38 -0.49 -5.58
C GLY A 97 7.97 -0.65 -6.15
N GLY A 98 7.80 -0.27 -7.41
CA GLY A 98 6.55 -0.49 -8.14
C GLY A 98 5.43 0.48 -7.72
N ASN A 99 4.22 -0.05 -7.54
CA ASN A 99 3.01 0.75 -7.43
C ASN A 99 2.56 0.94 -5.98
N ILE A 100 1.92 2.08 -5.73
CA ILE A 100 0.98 2.25 -4.61
C ILE A 100 -0.44 2.33 -5.15
N VAL A 101 -1.39 1.90 -4.33
CA VAL A 101 -2.82 2.10 -4.52
C VAL A 101 -3.34 3.01 -3.41
N ALA A 102 -4.16 3.99 -3.79
CA ALA A 102 -4.84 4.89 -2.87
C ALA A 102 -6.34 4.86 -3.17
N ILE A 103 -7.16 4.86 -2.12
CA ILE A 103 -8.62 4.98 -2.22
C ILE A 103 -9.02 6.37 -1.74
N THR A 104 -9.88 7.03 -2.50
CA THR A 104 -10.31 8.40 -2.25
C THR A 104 -11.83 8.49 -2.39
N GLU A 105 -12.42 9.52 -1.79
CA GLU A 105 -13.77 9.96 -2.18
C GLU A 105 -13.72 10.64 -3.56
N LYS A 106 -14.88 10.80 -4.19
CA LYS A 106 -14.99 11.38 -5.55
C LYS A 106 -14.62 12.85 -5.59
N GLU A 107 -14.67 13.51 -4.46
CA GLU A 107 -14.40 14.93 -4.30
C GLU A 107 -12.88 15.18 -4.23
N HIS A 108 -12.10 14.20 -3.76
CA HIS A 108 -10.66 14.33 -3.50
C HIS A 108 -9.75 13.69 -4.56
N TYR A 109 -10.27 12.92 -5.53
CA TYR A 109 -9.40 12.19 -6.46
C TYR A 109 -8.50 13.12 -7.32
N GLN A 110 -8.98 14.32 -7.64
CA GLN A 110 -8.22 15.29 -8.44
C GLN A 110 -7.03 15.85 -7.65
N GLU A 111 -7.24 16.20 -6.38
CA GLU A 111 -6.21 16.69 -5.47
C GLU A 111 -5.13 15.63 -5.25
N VAL A 112 -5.55 14.39 -4.91
CA VAL A 112 -4.66 13.26 -4.71
C VAL A 112 -3.86 12.92 -5.98
N SER A 113 -4.53 12.86 -7.14
CA SER A 113 -3.85 12.52 -8.40
C SER A 113 -2.85 13.59 -8.83
N SER A 114 -3.17 14.87 -8.64
CA SER A 114 -2.29 16.00 -8.96
C SER A 114 -1.05 16.01 -8.05
N ALA A 115 -1.25 15.79 -6.74
CA ALA A 115 -0.14 15.68 -5.80
C ALA A 115 0.80 14.52 -6.13
N LEU A 116 0.24 13.36 -6.51
CA LEU A 116 1.01 12.20 -6.94
C LEU A 116 1.75 12.43 -8.26
N ALA A 117 1.16 13.15 -9.22
CA ALA A 117 1.79 13.46 -10.51
C ALA A 117 3.05 14.33 -10.39
N ASN A 118 3.20 15.10 -9.30
CA ASN A 118 4.41 15.87 -9.02
C ASN A 118 5.61 14.98 -8.62
N ILE A 119 5.36 13.73 -8.25
CA ILE A 119 6.37 12.80 -7.72
C ILE A 119 6.54 11.59 -8.65
N SER A 120 5.42 11.10 -9.20
CA SER A 120 5.35 9.91 -10.05
C SER A 120 5.10 10.30 -11.50
N SER A 121 5.89 9.73 -12.42
CA SER A 121 5.67 9.86 -13.86
C SER A 121 4.41 9.14 -14.35
N HIS A 122 3.83 8.24 -13.54
CA HIS A 122 2.67 7.42 -13.92
C HIS A 122 1.66 7.33 -12.77
N THR A 123 0.60 8.13 -12.90
CA THR A 123 -0.58 8.11 -12.02
C THR A 123 -1.80 7.74 -12.86
N ILE A 124 -2.49 6.66 -12.46
CA ILE A 124 -3.71 6.18 -13.12
C ILE A 124 -4.87 6.40 -12.15
N ILE A 125 -5.95 6.98 -12.66
CA ILE A 125 -7.22 7.15 -11.95
C ILE A 125 -8.17 6.06 -12.47
N THR A 126 -8.82 5.35 -11.56
CA THR A 126 -9.80 4.32 -11.91
C THR A 126 -10.90 4.26 -10.85
N GLN A 127 -11.99 3.57 -11.15
CA GLN A 127 -13.14 3.40 -10.27
C GLN A 127 -13.36 1.91 -10.01
N ILE A 128 -13.85 1.58 -8.82
CA ILE A 128 -14.26 0.23 -8.47
C ILE A 128 -15.55 -0.07 -9.22
N SER A 129 -15.54 -1.14 -10.02
CA SER A 129 -16.68 -1.61 -10.83
C SER A 129 -17.34 -2.84 -10.23
#